data_AF-V9XX46-F1
#
_entry.id   AF-V9XX46-F1
#
_cell.length_a   1.000
_cell.length_b   1.000
_cell.length_c   1.000
_cell.angle_alpha   90.00
_cell.angle_beta   90.00
_cell.angle_gamma   90.00
#
_symmetry.space_group_name_H-M   'P 1'
#
loop_
_entity.id
_entity.type
_entity.pdbx_description
1 polymer ?
#
loop_
_entity_poly.entity_id
_entity_poly.type
_entity_poly.pdbx_seq_one_letter_code
_entity_poly.pdbx_strand_id
1 'polypeptide(L)' 'KSFGYSSVVCVCNATYCDSLDPLTFPAPGTFSRYESTRSGRRMEQSMGTIQANRTGTGLLLTLQPEEKFQKVKG' A
#
# COMPACT_ATOMS: atom_id res chain seq x y z
N LYS A 1 -17.25 3.58 -10.39
CA LYS A 1 -18.66 4.05 -10.49
C LYS A 1 -19.17 4.51 -9.12
N SER A 2 -19.82 5.66 -9.02
CA SER A 2 -20.45 6.13 -7.77
C SER A 2 -21.92 5.68 -7.70
N PHE A 3 -22.42 5.45 -6.48
CA PHE A 3 -23.82 5.13 -6.17
C PHE A 3 -24.40 6.06 -5.08
N GLY A 4 -23.85 7.27 -4.93
CA GLY A 4 -24.32 8.25 -3.94
C GLY A 4 -23.73 8.09 -2.53
N TYR A 5 -22.79 7.17 -2.34
CA TYR A 5 -22.04 6.99 -1.10
C TYR A 5 -20.69 7.73 -1.12
N SER A 6 -19.89 7.51 -0.09
CA SER A 6 -18.65 8.25 0.18
C SER A 6 -17.47 7.92 -0.74
N SER A 7 -17.57 6.91 -1.61
CA SER A 7 -16.53 6.55 -2.59
C SER A 7 -17.14 5.84 -3.82
N VAL A 8 -16.26 5.34 -4.70
CA VAL A 8 -16.61 4.65 -5.94
C VAL A 8 -16.31 3.15 -5.87
N VAL A 9 -16.93 2.35 -6.73
CA VAL A 9 -16.56 0.95 -6.96
C VAL A 9 -15.69 0.79 -8.20
N CYS A 10 -14.83 -0.23 -8.23
CA CYS A 10 -14.27 -0.77 -9.47
C CYS A 10 -15.37 -1.56 -10.19
N VAL A 11 -15.50 -1.40 -11.51
CA VAL A 11 -16.54 -2.09 -12.30
C VAL A 11 -15.86 -3.16 -13.14
N CYS A 12 -16.17 -4.41 -12.84
CA CYS A 12 -15.73 -5.55 -13.64
C CYS A 12 -16.89 -6.05 -14.52
N ASN A 13 -16.55 -6.65 -15.66
CA ASN A 13 -17.46 -7.27 -16.60
C ASN A 13 -16.79 -8.51 -17.24
N ALA A 14 -17.44 -9.10 -18.24
CA ALA A 14 -16.97 -10.33 -18.89
C ALA A 14 -15.57 -10.22 -19.51
N THR A 15 -15.09 -9.03 -19.85
CA THR A 15 -13.82 -8.81 -20.55
C THR A 15 -12.87 -7.86 -19.81
N TYR A 16 -13.24 -7.39 -18.63
CA TYR A 16 -12.47 -6.39 -17.89
C TYR A 16 -12.64 -6.53 -16.39
N CYS A 17 -11.52 -6.50 -15.68
CA CYS A 17 -11.45 -6.23 -14.26
C CYS A 17 -10.08 -5.63 -13.97
N ASP A 18 -9.97 -4.75 -12.97
CA ASP A 18 -8.68 -4.25 -12.52
C ASP A 18 -7.83 -5.40 -11.95
N SER A 19 -6.55 -5.38 -12.27
CA SER A 19 -5.58 -6.38 -11.84
C SER A 19 -4.32 -5.70 -11.35
N LEU A 20 -3.55 -6.40 -10.52
CA LEU A 20 -2.20 -5.97 -10.16
C LEU A 20 -1.20 -6.56 -11.15
N ASP A 21 -0.17 -5.79 -11.45
CA ASP A 21 1.03 -6.33 -12.09
C ASP A 21 1.70 -7.36 -11.17
N PRO A 22 2.49 -8.30 -11.72
CA PRO A 22 3.26 -9.23 -10.91
C PRO A 22 4.09 -8.51 -9.84
N LEU A 23 3.99 -8.98 -8.59
CA LEU A 23 4.68 -8.35 -7.47
C LEU A 23 6.20 -8.57 -7.58
N THR A 24 6.94 -7.47 -7.50
CA THR A 24 8.39 -7.46 -7.45
C THR A 24 8.88 -6.83 -6.15
N PHE A 25 9.98 -7.33 -5.60
CA PHE A 25 10.62 -6.68 -4.47
C PHE A 25 11.23 -5.33 -4.89
N PRO A 26 11.12 -4.28 -4.05
CA PRO A 26 11.84 -3.04 -4.28
C PRO A 26 13.35 -3.26 -4.17
N ALA A 27 14.13 -2.42 -4.86
CA ALA A 27 15.58 -2.45 -4.73
C ALA A 27 16.01 -2.14 -3.27
N PRO A 28 17.11 -2.72 -2.77
CA PRO A 28 17.64 -2.38 -1.44
C PRO A 28 17.77 -0.87 -1.24
N GLY A 29 17.34 -0.37 -0.08
CA GLY A 29 17.30 1.08 0.20
C GLY A 29 16.07 1.81 -0.33
N THR A 30 15.13 1.10 -0.97
CA THR A 30 13.82 1.66 -1.39
C THR A 30 12.67 0.88 -0.76
N PHE A 31 11.47 1.46 -0.79
CA PHE A 31 10.24 0.81 -0.36
C PHE A 31 9.14 0.99 -1.41
N SER A 32 8.24 0.01 -1.49
CA SER A 32 7.01 0.11 -2.27
C SER A 32 5.87 0.55 -1.35
N ARG A 33 5.00 1.44 -1.85
CA ARG A 33 3.81 1.91 -1.17
C ARG A 33 2.59 1.69 -2.06
N TYR A 34 1.58 1.03 -1.53
CA TYR A 34 0.28 0.85 -2.16
C TYR A 34 -0.75 1.70 -1.44
N GLU A 35 -1.49 2.52 -2.18
CA GLU A 35 -2.44 3.46 -1.60
C GLU A 35 -3.86 3.28 -2.18
N SER A 36 -4.83 3.18 -1.28
CA SER A 36 -6.25 3.29 -1.61
C SER A 36 -6.85 4.47 -0.86
N THR A 37 -7.60 5.31 -1.56
CA THR A 37 -8.21 6.51 -0.96
C THR A 37 -9.71 6.52 -1.18
N ARG A 38 -10.41 7.20 -0.25
CA ARG A 38 -11.82 7.52 -0.43
C ARG A 38 -12.07 8.31 -1.72
N SER A 39 -11.13 9.17 -2.10
CA SER A 39 -11.18 9.96 -3.34
C SER A 39 -11.04 9.13 -4.63
N GLY A 40 -10.64 7.86 -4.55
CA GLY A 40 -10.75 6.94 -5.68
C GLY A 40 -9.48 6.18 -6.05
N ARG A 41 -8.34 6.38 -5.37
CA ARG A 41 -7.15 5.53 -5.63
C ARG A 41 -7.44 4.09 -5.22
N ARG A 42 -6.93 3.12 -5.99
CA ARG A 42 -7.18 1.69 -5.80
C ARG A 42 -5.86 0.94 -5.89
N MET A 43 -5.28 0.64 -4.73
CA MET A 43 -3.95 0.02 -4.59
C MET A 43 -2.90 0.63 -5.52
N GLU A 44 -2.91 1.96 -5.65
CA GLU A 44 -1.97 2.67 -6.52
C GLU A 44 -0.56 2.50 -5.98
N GLN A 45 0.32 1.93 -6.81
CA GLN A 45 1.72 1.68 -6.45
C GLN A 45 2.56 2.94 -6.65
N SER A 46 3.40 3.24 -5.66
CA SER A 46 4.48 4.23 -5.73
C SER A 46 5.73 3.68 -5.03
N MET A 47 6.86 4.33 -5.24
CA MET A 47 8.13 3.98 -4.58
C MET A 47 8.69 5.19 -3.82
N GLY A 48 9.49 4.90 -2.79
CA GLY A 48 10.25 5.91 -2.06
C GLY A 48 11.58 5.36 -1.57
N THR A 49 12.42 6.23 -1.04
CA THR A 49 13.76 5.89 -0.53
C THR A 49 13.76 5.77 0.98
N ILE A 50 14.47 4.77 1.50
CA ILE A 50 14.76 4.63 2.92
C ILE A 50 15.92 5.57 3.26
N GLN A 51 15.72 6.41 4.27
CA GLN A 51 16.75 7.34 4.73
C GLN A 51 17.47 6.75 5.95
N ALA A 52 18.79 6.97 6.03
CA ALA A 52 19.59 6.54 7.18
C ALA A 52 19.33 7.40 8.43
N ASN A 53 19.01 8.67 8.23
CA ASN A 53 18.82 9.65 9.29
C ASN A 53 17.41 10.25 9.20
N ARG A 54 16.87 10.65 10.36
CA ARG A 54 15.58 11.36 10.46
C ARG A 54 15.74 12.57 11.38
N THR A 55 15.08 13.66 11.05
CA THR A 55 14.93 14.85 11.90
C THR A 55 13.44 15.14 12.16
N GLY A 56 13.13 15.87 13.23
CA GLY A 56 11.77 16.32 13.56
C GLY A 56 11.03 15.47 14.60
N THR A 57 9.96 16.03 15.14
CA THR A 57 9.21 15.52 16.31
C THR A 57 7.85 14.89 15.97
N GLY A 58 7.54 14.70 14.68
CA GLY A 58 6.30 14.06 14.25
C GLY A 58 6.21 12.58 14.64
N LEU A 59 5.07 11.93 14.35
CA LEU A 59 4.84 10.51 14.65
C LEU A 59 5.97 9.63 14.11
N LEU A 60 6.48 8.73 14.95
CA LEU A 60 7.50 7.74 14.61
C LEU A 60 6.98 6.35 14.98
N LEU A 61 6.88 5.48 13.97
CA LEU A 61 6.55 4.08 14.16
C LEU A 61 7.85 3.27 14.02
N THR A 62 8.27 2.63 15.11
CA THR A 62 9.51 1.83 15.18
C THR A 62 9.15 0.36 15.22
N LEU A 63 9.68 -0.42 14.27
CA LEU A 63 9.50 -1.87 14.27
C LEU A 63 10.52 -2.52 15.22
N GLN A 64 10.11 -3.54 15.97
CA GLN A 64 10.97 -4.37 16.82
C GLN A 64 10.98 -5.81 16.27
N PRO A 65 11.90 -6.16 15.35
CA PRO A 65 11.87 -7.45 14.65
C PRO A 65 12.06 -8.68 15.55
N GLU A 66 12.64 -8.48 16.74
CA GLU A 66 12.87 -9.55 17.72
C GLU A 66 11.61 -9.90 18.53
N GLU A 67 10.65 -8.99 18.60
CA GLU A 67 9.35 -9.24 19.25
C GLU A 67 8.45 -10.02 18.29
N LYS A 68 8.40 -11.33 18.48
CA LYS A 68 7.66 -12.26 17.61
C LYS A 68 6.33 -12.66 18.24
N PHE A 69 5.29 -12.70 17.41
CA PHE A 69 3.94 -13.10 17.80
C PHE A 69 3.47 -14.32 16.98
N GLN A 70 2.19 -14.36 16.61
CA GLN A 70 1.61 -15.44 15.83
C GLN A 70 2.14 -15.49 14.39
N LYS A 71 2.16 -16.70 13.81
CA LYS A 71 2.33 -16.89 12.36
C LYS A 71 0.97 -16.73 11.67
N VAL A 72 0.93 -16.01 10.56
CA VAL A 72 -0.28 -15.81 9.76
C VAL A 72 -0.45 -16.97 8.77
N LYS A 73 -1.64 -17.56 8.72
CA LYS A 73 -1.98 -18.65 7.78
C LYS A 73 -2.48 -18.11 6.43
N GLY A 74 -3.29 -17.06 6.47
CA GLY A 74 -4.03 -16.48 5.35
C GLY A 74 -5.23 -15.72 5.86
#